data_AF-A0A7W7CC98-F1
#
_entry.id   AF-A0A7W7CC98-F1
#
_cell.length_a   1.000
_cell.length_b   1.000
_cell.length_c   1.000
_cell.angle_alpha   90.00
_cell.angle_beta   90.00
_cell.angle_gamma   90.00
#
_symmetry.space_group_name_H-M   'P 1'
#
loop_
_entity.id
_entity.type
_entity.pdbx_description
1 polymer ?
#
loop_
_entity_poly.entity_id
_entity_poly.type
_entity_poly.pdbx_seq_one_letter_code
_entity_poly.pdbx_strand_id
1 'polypeptide(L)'
;MTTRYTLISVAGQRLPHAVVRVTGEVEEAFTHNLRWEPSDLLSRVPNESDWSTRELTGPEDHLVSIVRTIRGRRHHSSVYPQYYAVFKDAADVVDLDKAYLLLRERGRYHEQKYTGIQTWSGSDKLYRLTSGRDCLEEYVSVSAAEAEQVQRRLDQRYQEGT
;
A
#
# COMPACT_ATOMS: atom_id res chain seq x y z
N MET A 1 -22.15 -0.06 13.65
CA MET A 1 -20.99 0.20 14.52
C MET A 1 -20.09 1.17 13.79
N THR A 2 -19.71 2.28 14.42
CA THR A 2 -18.85 3.30 13.79
C THR A 2 -17.39 2.99 14.12
N THR A 3 -16.54 2.99 13.11
CA THR A 3 -15.09 2.82 13.28
C THR A 3 -14.44 4.19 13.49
N ARG A 4 -13.60 4.31 14.52
CA ARG A 4 -12.79 5.51 14.77
C ARG A 4 -11.33 5.23 14.42
N TYR A 5 -10.66 6.22 13.86
CA TYR A 5 -9.26 6.12 13.47
C TYR A 5 -8.40 7.11 14.25
N THR A 6 -7.26 6.65 14.76
CA THR A 6 -6.30 7.47 15.50
C THR A 6 -4.92 7.26 14.92
N LEU A 7 -4.25 8.35 14.56
CA LEU A 7 -2.84 8.34 14.20
C LEU A 7 -1.99 8.36 15.47
N ILE A 8 -1.02 7.45 15.56
CA ILE A 8 0.03 7.48 16.59
C ILE A 8 1.33 7.90 15.94
N SER A 9 1.96 8.94 16.47
CA SER A 9 3.26 9.45 16.02
C SER A 9 4.25 9.47 17.18
N VAL A 10 5.51 9.16 16.89
CA VAL A 10 6.61 9.18 17.86
C VAL A 10 7.57 10.29 17.49
N ALA A 11 7.98 11.10 18.47
CA ALA A 11 8.91 12.20 18.27
C ALA A 11 10.19 11.73 17.55
N GLY A 12 10.62 12.51 16.54
CA GLY A 12 11.81 12.19 15.73
C GLY A 12 11.59 11.14 14.63
N GLN A 13 10.44 10.45 14.57
CA GLN A 13 10.15 9.53 13.47
C GLN A 13 9.57 10.28 12.26
N ARG A 14 10.06 9.93 11.06
CA ARG A 14 9.59 10.51 9.78
C ARG A 14 8.22 10.00 9.34
N LEU A 15 7.87 8.79 9.74
CA LEU A 15 6.56 8.19 9.46
C LEU A 15 5.79 8.10 10.77
N PRO A 16 4.44 8.14 10.70
CA PRO A 16 3.63 7.72 11.82
C PRO A 16 4.03 6.33 12.30
N HIS A 17 3.93 6.12 13.60
CA HIS A 17 4.23 4.82 14.21
C HIS A 17 3.14 3.80 13.86
N ALA A 18 1.88 4.22 13.95
CA ALA A 18 0.74 3.40 13.60
C ALA A 18 -0.48 4.24 13.19
N VAL A 19 -1.38 3.65 12.41
CA VAL A 19 -2.78 4.06 12.36
C VAL A 19 -3.56 3.02 13.15
N VAL A 20 -4.28 3.45 14.18
CA VAL A 20 -5.13 2.59 14.99
C VAL A 20 -6.57 2.75 14.52
N ARG A 21 -7.30 1.64 14.43
CA ARG A 21 -8.76 1.63 14.25
C ARG A 21 -9.42 0.96 15.44
N VAL A 22 -10.53 1.53 15.89
CA VAL A 22 -11.35 0.98 16.96
C VAL A 22 -12.75 0.73 16.42
N THR A 23 -13.20 -0.53 16.47
CA THR A 23 -14.54 -0.95 16.05
C THR A 23 -15.24 -1.64 17.22
N GLY A 24 -16.17 -0.93 17.86
CA GLY A 24 -16.75 -1.38 19.13
C GLY A 24 -15.68 -1.40 20.23
N GLU A 25 -15.39 -2.58 20.77
CA GLU A 25 -14.34 -2.81 21.78
C GLU A 25 -13.02 -3.33 21.20
N VAL A 26 -12.99 -3.61 19.88
CA VAL A 26 -11.81 -4.16 19.23
C VAL A 26 -10.90 -3.04 18.76
N GLU A 27 -9.66 -3.04 19.23
CA GLU A 27 -8.57 -2.19 18.76
C GLU A 27 -7.64 -2.98 17.84
N GLU A 28 -7.36 -2.44 16.67
CA GLU A 28 -6.35 -2.96 15.75
C GLU A 28 -5.41 -1.82 15.30
N ALA A 29 -4.15 -2.14 15.08
CA ALA A 29 -3.16 -1.20 14.59
C ALA A 29 -2.59 -1.65 13.24
N PHE A 30 -2.46 -0.68 12.33
CA PHE A 30 -1.68 -0.79 11.11
C PHE A 30 -0.31 -0.16 11.34
N THR A 31 0.72 -1.00 11.41
CA THR A 31 2.09 -0.56 11.70
C THR A 31 3.00 -0.75 10.48
N HIS A 32 4.31 -0.63 10.67
CA HIS A 32 5.30 -0.86 9.61
C HIS A 32 5.40 -2.33 9.16
N ASN A 33 4.69 -3.26 9.83
CA ASN A 33 4.47 -4.64 9.34
C ASN A 33 3.52 -4.71 8.14
N LEU A 34 2.79 -3.61 7.84
CA LEU A 34 1.83 -3.47 6.75
C LEU A 34 0.62 -4.41 6.86
N ARG A 35 0.16 -4.68 8.09
CA ARG A 35 -1.03 -5.48 8.38
C ARG A 35 -1.81 -4.87 9.53
N TRP A 36 -3.13 -5.06 9.50
CA TRP A 36 -3.97 -4.81 10.67
C TRP A 36 -3.80 -5.97 11.64
N GLU A 37 -3.39 -5.66 12.86
CA GLU A 37 -3.23 -6.64 13.93
C GLU A 37 -3.87 -6.13 15.23
N PRO A 38 -4.37 -7.02 16.11
CA PRO A 38 -4.83 -6.63 17.43
C PRO A 38 -3.79 -5.80 18.19
N SER A 39 -4.25 -4.78 18.90
CA SER A 39 -3.38 -3.75 19.50
C SER A 39 -3.87 -3.31 20.88
N ASP A 40 -2.94 -2.80 21.69
CA ASP A 40 -3.18 -2.10 22.95
C ASP A 40 -2.56 -0.68 22.96
N LEU A 41 -2.13 -0.16 21.81
CA LEU A 41 -1.35 1.06 21.68
C LEU A 41 -2.07 2.28 22.28
N LEU A 42 -3.40 2.42 22.17
CA LEU A 42 -4.10 3.57 22.77
C LEU A 42 -4.00 3.58 24.29
N SER A 43 -3.97 2.40 24.93
CA SER A 43 -3.79 2.29 26.38
C SER A 43 -2.34 2.56 26.82
N ARG A 44 -1.38 2.38 25.90
CA ARG A 44 0.05 2.60 26.15
C ARG A 44 0.48 4.06 26.02
N VAL A 45 -0.12 4.81 25.09
CA VAL A 45 0.21 6.22 24.81
C VAL A 45 0.38 7.09 26.08
N PRO A 46 -0.51 7.03 27.10
CA PRO A 46 -0.36 7.85 28.30
C PRO A 46 0.94 7.63 29.09
N ASN A 47 1.58 6.46 28.91
CA ASN A 47 2.83 6.10 29.58
C ASN A 47 4.08 6.32 28.71
N GLU A 48 3.90 6.73 27.45
CA GLU A 48 4.98 6.88 26.48
C GLU A 48 5.16 8.38 26.15
N SER A 49 6.11 9.05 26.82
CA SER A 49 6.24 10.51 26.76
C SER A 49 6.54 11.09 25.38
N ASP A 50 7.12 10.29 24.48
CA ASP A 50 7.49 10.70 23.13
C ASP A 50 6.36 10.45 22.11
N TRP A 51 5.23 9.89 22.56
CA TRP A 51 4.12 9.49 21.69
C TRP A 51 3.04 10.56 21.70
N SER A 52 2.41 10.74 20.54
CA SER A 52 1.30 11.66 20.34
C SER A 52 0.19 10.99 19.53
N THR A 53 -1.05 11.35 19.85
CA THR A 53 -2.24 10.86 19.16
C THR A 53 -2.95 11.99 18.42
N ARG A 54 -3.56 11.65 17.29
CA ARG A 54 -4.44 12.56 16.54
C ARG A 54 -5.60 11.76 15.95
N GLU A 55 -6.83 12.14 16.28
CA GLU A 55 -8.01 11.54 15.65
C GLU A 55 -8.06 11.89 14.16
N LEU A 56 -8.47 10.93 13.33
CA LEU A 56 -8.53 11.05 11.90
C LEU A 56 -9.99 10.97 11.42
N THR A 57 -10.34 11.83 10.47
CA THR A 57 -11.60 11.72 9.72
C THR A 57 -11.55 10.62 8.65
N GLY A 58 -10.35 10.28 8.19
CA GLY A 58 -10.06 9.19 7.25
C GLY A 58 -8.58 8.78 7.34
N PRO A 59 -8.25 7.47 7.30
CA PRO A 59 -6.87 6.98 7.46
C PRO A 59 -6.07 6.90 6.16
N GLU A 60 -6.70 7.08 5.00
CA GLU A 60 -6.21 6.64 3.68
C GLU A 60 -4.84 7.22 3.34
N ASP A 61 -4.67 8.54 3.41
CA ASP A 61 -3.40 9.21 3.09
C ASP A 61 -2.24 8.73 3.97
N HIS A 62 -2.54 8.44 5.25
CA HIS A 62 -1.55 7.94 6.20
C HIS A 62 -1.19 6.48 5.90
N LEU A 63 -2.17 5.65 5.56
CA LEU A 63 -1.94 4.26 5.16
C LEU A 63 -1.12 4.20 3.87
N VAL A 64 -1.49 4.98 2.84
CA VAL A 64 -0.73 5.13 1.59
C VAL A 64 0.71 5.53 1.89
N SER A 65 0.91 6.56 2.72
CA SER A 65 2.25 7.04 3.08
C SER A 65 3.11 5.97 3.76
N ILE A 66 2.56 5.25 4.74
CA ILE A 66 3.24 4.15 5.43
C ILE A 66 3.58 3.03 4.43
N VAL A 67 2.57 2.52 3.69
CA VAL A 67 2.74 1.41 2.76
C VAL A 67 3.77 1.75 1.70
N ARG A 68 3.64 2.90 1.04
CA ARG A 68 4.54 3.33 -0.04
C ARG A 68 5.96 3.52 0.46
N THR A 69 6.16 4.12 1.63
CA THR A 69 7.51 4.34 2.17
C THR A 69 8.17 3.05 2.59
N ILE A 70 7.46 2.17 3.30
CA ILE A 70 8.02 0.90 3.76
C ILE A 70 8.29 -0.04 2.58
N ARG A 71 7.35 -0.19 1.65
CA ARG A 71 7.53 -1.01 0.45
C ARG A 71 8.61 -0.46 -0.47
N GLY A 72 8.67 0.86 -0.66
CA GLY A 72 9.73 1.52 -1.40
C GLY A 72 11.10 1.18 -0.82
N ARG A 73 11.28 1.27 0.50
CA ARG A 73 12.56 0.89 1.14
C ARG A 73 12.88 -0.61 1.01
N ARG A 74 11.89 -1.48 1.05
CA ARG A 74 12.08 -2.94 1.01
C ARG A 74 12.32 -3.48 -0.41
N HIS A 75 11.70 -2.89 -1.41
CA HIS A 75 11.58 -3.49 -2.74
C HIS A 75 12.07 -2.60 -3.88
N HIS A 76 12.28 -1.31 -3.65
CA HIS A 76 12.94 -0.48 -4.65
C HIS A 76 14.42 -0.85 -4.70
N SER A 77 14.83 -1.46 -5.81
CA SER A 77 16.18 -1.99 -6.03
C SER A 77 16.74 -1.44 -7.33
N SER A 78 18.06 -1.27 -7.40
CA SER A 78 18.74 -0.96 -8.67
C SER A 78 18.72 -2.14 -9.66
N VAL A 79 18.24 -3.32 -9.23
CA VAL A 79 18.14 -4.53 -10.04
C VAL A 79 16.76 -4.62 -10.69
N TYR A 80 16.76 -4.82 -12.00
CA TYR A 80 15.55 -5.03 -12.79
C TYR A 80 15.19 -6.52 -12.92
N PRO A 81 13.90 -6.85 -13.12
CA PRO A 81 12.76 -5.93 -13.17
C PRO A 81 12.29 -5.46 -11.79
N GLN A 82 11.81 -4.22 -11.71
CA GLN A 82 11.05 -3.73 -10.55
C GLN A 82 9.56 -3.90 -10.79
N TYR A 83 8.79 -4.22 -9.75
CA TYR A 83 7.36 -4.46 -9.86
C TYR A 83 6.55 -3.46 -9.03
N TYR A 84 5.40 -3.07 -9.55
CA TYR A 84 4.48 -2.14 -8.91
C TYR A 84 3.04 -2.60 -9.05
N ALA A 85 2.33 -2.68 -7.93
CA ALA A 85 0.89 -2.91 -7.91
C ALA A 85 0.17 -1.55 -7.92
N VAL A 86 -0.90 -1.43 -8.70
CA VAL A 86 -1.69 -0.20 -8.85
C VAL A 86 -3.13 -0.43 -8.37
N PHE A 87 -3.69 0.58 -7.71
CA PHE A 87 -4.97 0.57 -7.03
C PHE A 87 -5.84 1.72 -7.55
N LYS A 88 -7.16 1.49 -7.62
CA LYS A 88 -8.11 2.54 -7.98
C LYS A 88 -8.38 3.51 -6.84
N ASP A 89 -8.33 3.00 -5.62
CA ASP A 89 -8.68 3.74 -4.41
C ASP A 89 -7.54 3.68 -3.39
N ALA A 90 -7.30 4.79 -2.70
CA ALA A 90 -6.28 4.87 -1.66
C ALA A 90 -6.53 3.89 -0.49
N ALA A 91 -7.79 3.60 -0.20
CA ALA A 91 -8.17 2.64 0.83
C ALA A 91 -7.73 1.20 0.51
N ASP A 92 -7.45 0.88 -0.75
CA ASP A 92 -7.15 -0.48 -1.20
C ASP A 92 -5.66 -0.83 -1.10
N VAL A 93 -4.77 0.15 -0.90
CA VAL A 93 -3.30 -0.08 -0.88
C VAL A 93 -2.82 -1.00 0.24
N VAL A 94 -3.64 -1.20 1.28
CA VAL A 94 -3.34 -2.08 2.41
C VAL A 94 -3.64 -3.56 2.10
N ASP A 95 -4.36 -3.82 1.01
CA ASP A 95 -4.74 -5.15 0.57
C ASP A 95 -4.23 -5.37 -0.86
N LEU A 96 -3.09 -6.04 -0.99
CA LEU A 96 -2.47 -6.32 -2.29
C LEU A 96 -3.39 -7.08 -3.23
N ASP A 97 -4.33 -7.87 -2.70
CA ASP A 97 -5.26 -8.56 -3.56
C ASP A 97 -6.01 -7.50 -4.35
N LYS A 98 -6.51 -6.42 -3.73
CA LYS A 98 -7.26 -5.34 -4.41
C LYS A 98 -6.57 -4.62 -5.57
N ALA A 99 -5.28 -4.86 -5.82
CA ALA A 99 -4.61 -4.39 -7.02
C ALA A 99 -5.41 -4.73 -8.30
N TYR A 100 -5.55 -3.74 -9.18
CA TYR A 100 -6.27 -3.90 -10.45
C TYR A 100 -5.31 -3.98 -11.65
N LEU A 101 -4.06 -3.56 -11.47
CA LEU A 101 -3.04 -3.54 -12.50
C LEU A 101 -1.68 -3.85 -11.86
N LEU A 102 -0.88 -4.63 -12.59
CA LEU A 102 0.51 -4.89 -12.25
C LEU A 102 1.41 -4.30 -13.33
N LEU A 103 2.39 -3.53 -12.91
CA LEU A 103 3.42 -2.95 -13.75
C LEU A 103 4.76 -3.60 -13.45
N ARG A 104 5.62 -3.65 -14.47
CA ARG A 104 7.05 -3.92 -14.30
C ARG A 104 7.88 -2.91 -15.07
N GLU A 105 8.98 -2.50 -14.49
CA GLU A 105 10.02 -1.70 -15.13
C GLU A 105 11.21 -2.62 -15.43
N ARG A 106 11.67 -2.70 -16.68
CA ARG A 106 12.83 -3.51 -17.11
C ARG A 106 14.07 -2.67 -17.41
N GLY A 107 13.98 -1.37 -17.20
CA GLY A 107 14.98 -0.36 -17.56
C GLY A 107 14.33 1.02 -17.63
N ARG A 108 15.17 2.06 -17.69
CA ARG A 108 14.78 3.48 -17.58
C ARG A 108 13.62 3.94 -18.49
N TYR A 109 13.37 3.25 -19.60
CA TYR A 109 12.33 3.58 -20.57
C TYR A 109 11.49 2.37 -20.98
N HIS A 110 11.56 1.27 -20.22
CA HIS A 110 10.90 0.02 -20.56
C HIS A 110 9.95 -0.39 -19.44
N GLU A 111 8.82 0.28 -19.38
CA GLU A 111 7.71 -0.15 -18.54
C GLU A 111 6.75 -1.05 -19.32
N GLN A 112 6.17 -2.02 -18.62
CA GLN A 112 5.18 -2.93 -19.16
C GLN A 112 4.06 -3.13 -18.16
N LYS A 113 2.85 -3.27 -18.66
CA LYS A 113 1.68 -3.67 -17.87
C LYS A 113 1.35 -5.14 -18.12
N TYR A 114 0.94 -5.81 -17.07
CA TYR A 114 0.40 -7.16 -17.16
C TYR A 114 -1.03 -7.10 -17.71
N THR A 115 -1.32 -7.88 -18.74
CA THR A 115 -2.63 -7.89 -19.41
C THR A 115 -3.46 -9.15 -19.13
N GLY A 116 -2.95 -10.03 -18.27
CA GLY A 116 -3.51 -11.36 -18.04
C GLY A 116 -2.87 -12.42 -18.94
N ILE A 117 -3.08 -13.69 -18.57
CA ILE A 117 -2.62 -14.89 -19.28
C ILE A 117 -1.12 -14.82 -19.60
N GLN A 118 -0.33 -14.57 -18.55
CA GLN A 118 1.13 -14.47 -18.61
C GLN A 118 1.69 -13.43 -19.60
N THR A 119 0.85 -12.49 -20.05
CA THR A 119 1.20 -11.54 -21.11
C THR A 119 1.52 -10.16 -20.55
N TRP A 120 2.57 -9.54 -21.12
CA TRP A 120 3.01 -8.19 -20.81
C TRP A 120 3.00 -7.34 -22.07
N SER A 121 2.45 -6.14 -21.97
CA SER A 121 2.44 -5.15 -23.07
C SER A 121 3.14 -3.87 -22.66
N GLY A 122 3.67 -3.13 -23.64
CA GLY A 122 4.24 -1.81 -23.39
C GLY A 122 3.21 -0.85 -22.77
N SER A 123 3.69 0.07 -21.94
CA SER A 123 2.85 1.01 -21.18
C SER A 123 3.58 2.35 -21.01
N ASP A 124 2.86 3.39 -20.62
CA ASP A 124 3.37 4.66 -20.07
C ASP A 124 2.74 5.00 -18.69
N LYS A 125 1.96 4.07 -18.14
CA LYS A 125 1.25 4.15 -16.88
C LYS A 125 2.14 4.48 -15.68
N LEU A 126 3.30 3.83 -15.52
CA LEU A 126 4.18 4.12 -14.37
C LEU A 126 4.72 5.55 -14.46
N TYR A 127 5.11 5.99 -15.66
CA TYR A 127 5.47 7.39 -15.91
C TYR A 127 4.32 8.35 -15.57
N ARG A 128 3.08 8.05 -15.95
CA ARG A 128 1.91 8.89 -15.63
C ARG A 128 1.62 8.97 -14.13
N LEU A 129 1.75 7.86 -13.41
CA LEU A 129 1.59 7.79 -11.96
C LEU A 129 2.69 8.58 -11.23
N THR A 130 3.95 8.41 -11.64
CA THR A 130 5.11 9.08 -11.03
C THR A 130 5.17 10.57 -11.34
N SER A 131 4.71 11.01 -12.52
CA SER A 131 4.62 12.42 -12.91
C SER A 131 3.37 13.13 -12.39
N GLY A 132 2.47 12.41 -11.69
CA GLY A 132 1.23 12.97 -11.13
C GLY A 132 0.12 13.22 -12.16
N ARG A 133 0.24 12.69 -13.39
CA ARG A 133 -0.81 12.80 -14.42
C ARG A 133 -2.01 11.90 -14.12
N ASP A 134 -1.79 10.81 -13.39
CA ASP A 134 -2.83 9.89 -12.93
C ASP A 134 -2.95 9.96 -11.40
N CYS A 135 -3.29 11.14 -10.87
CA CYS A 135 -3.30 11.42 -9.43
C CYS A 135 -4.45 10.76 -8.65
N LEU A 136 -5.43 10.16 -9.32
CA LEU A 136 -6.55 9.47 -8.69
C LEU A 136 -6.22 8.02 -8.31
N GLU A 137 -5.09 7.50 -8.77
CA GLU A 137 -4.72 6.11 -8.57
C GLU A 137 -3.44 6.02 -7.73
N GLU A 138 -3.40 5.00 -6.89
CA GLU A 138 -2.27 4.74 -6.03
C GLU A 138 -1.41 3.59 -6.57
N TYR A 139 -0.12 3.62 -6.24
CA TYR A 139 0.77 2.52 -6.57
C TYR A 139 1.82 2.30 -5.50
N VAL A 140 2.23 1.03 -5.36
CA VAL A 140 3.23 0.61 -4.37
C VAL A 140 4.19 -0.40 -4.99
N SER A 141 5.46 -0.34 -4.59
CA SER A 141 6.46 -1.34 -4.99
C SER A 141 6.15 -2.69 -4.36
N VAL A 142 6.33 -3.77 -5.12
CA VAL A 142 6.11 -5.14 -4.63
C VAL A 142 7.31 -6.02 -4.96
N SER A 143 7.52 -7.06 -4.15
CA SER A 143 8.50 -8.09 -4.44
C SER A 143 8.09 -8.94 -5.65
N ALA A 144 9.03 -9.73 -6.19
CA ALA A 144 8.72 -10.67 -7.27
C ALA A 144 7.65 -11.71 -6.86
N ALA A 145 7.72 -12.24 -5.63
CA ALA A 145 6.75 -13.20 -5.12
C ALA A 145 5.34 -12.59 -4.97
N GLU A 146 5.25 -11.34 -4.50
CA GLU A 146 3.98 -10.62 -4.45
C GLU A 146 3.46 -10.30 -5.86
N ALA A 147 4.35 -9.95 -6.80
CA ALA A 147 3.98 -9.74 -8.20
C ALA A 147 3.38 -11.02 -8.82
N GLU A 148 3.92 -12.20 -8.50
CA GLU A 148 3.35 -13.48 -8.92
C GLU A 148 1.96 -13.74 -8.31
N GLN A 149 1.74 -13.37 -7.04
CA GLN A 149 0.41 -13.43 -6.43
C GLN A 149 -0.59 -12.55 -7.17
N VAL A 150 -0.21 -11.30 -7.46
CA VAL A 150 -1.06 -10.37 -8.20
C VAL A 150 -1.33 -10.89 -9.63
N GLN A 151 -0.33 -11.47 -10.31
CA GLN A 151 -0.54 -12.10 -11.63
C GLN A 151 -1.59 -13.20 -11.59
N ARG A 152 -1.49 -14.15 -10.65
CA ARG A 152 -2.47 -15.26 -10.52
C ARG A 152 -3.88 -14.73 -10.34
N ARG A 153 -4.07 -13.69 -9.53
CA ARG A 153 -5.38 -13.07 -9.34
C ARG A 153 -5.88 -12.37 -10.60
N LEU A 154 -5.02 -11.62 -11.29
CA LEU A 154 -5.41 -10.93 -12.53
C LEU A 154 -5.77 -11.93 -13.63
N ASP A 155 -5.10 -13.08 -13.69
CA ASP A 155 -5.46 -14.17 -14.60
C ASP A 155 -6.84 -14.75 -14.29
N GLN A 156 -7.13 -15.01 -13.01
CA GLN A 156 -8.45 -15.48 -12.60
C GLN A 156 -9.56 -14.50 -13.02
N ARG A 157 -9.36 -13.21 -12.79
CA ARG A 157 -10.32 -12.16 -13.19
C ARG A 157 -10.53 -12.08 -14.70
N TYR A 158 -9.45 -12.27 -15.47
CA TYR A 158 -9.54 -12.30 -16.93
C TYR A 158 -10.42 -13.46 -17.40
N GLN A 159 -10.29 -14.63 -16.78
CA GLN A 159 -11.10 -15.81 -17.06
C GLN A 159 -12.57 -15.63 -16.66
N GLU A 160 -12.86 -14.94 -15.56
CA GLU A 160 -14.22 -14.68 -15.08
C GLU A 160 -14.95 -13.59 -15.90
N GLY A 161 -14.20 -12.71 -16.58
CA GLY A 161 -14.73 -11.61 -17.38
C GLY A 161 -14.82 -11.87 -18.89
N THR A 162 -14.40 -13.06 -19.36
CA THR A 162 -14.51 -13.52 -20.76
C THR A 162 -15.68 -14.50 -20.89
#